data_AF-A0A847DD86-F1
#
_entry.id   AF-A0A847DD86-F1
#
_cell.length_a   1.000
_cell.length_b   1.000
_cell.length_c   1.000
_cell.angle_alpha   90.00
_cell.angle_beta   90.00
_cell.angle_gamma   90.00
#
_symmetry.space_group_name_H-M   'P 1'
#
loop_
_entity.id
_entity.type
_entity.pdbx_description
1 polymer ?
#
loop_
_entity_poly.entity_id
_entity_poly.type
_entity_poly.pdbx_seq_one_letter_code
_entity_poly.pdbx_strand_id
1 'polypeptide(L)'
;GGIVGGDNASITSGGGLNAFFIESAKVYAKGDIHIRDDIRNSSVSSGGAIDATSGKGRIIGGTVTALKYIKANETGSPAGVKTNIIIGVNAEQAERKEKIMQRLEEFRHQKAKIDIILVRFKNKNCNAEIPKEMRFKLDKLVKQRRSIVQMEAKLNEYMVELHKKEIDEAGHPPSLTINRMVFAGTRVTIKGSFMDVETDMPGKTRFFLDRRNQVTFNNN
;
A
#
# COMPACT_ATOMS: atom_id res chain seq x y z
N GLY A 1 22.41 -15.40 -6.26
CA GLY A 1 22.25 -16.05 -4.95
C GLY A 1 20.79 -16.05 -4.53
N GLY A 2 20.44 -16.74 -3.45
CA GLY A 2 19.10 -16.70 -2.83
C GLY A 2 19.11 -15.85 -1.55
N ILE A 3 17.92 -15.48 -1.08
CA ILE A 3 17.69 -14.74 0.16
C ILE A 3 16.95 -15.67 1.12
N VAL A 4 17.57 -15.98 2.25
CA VAL A 4 16.95 -16.74 3.35
C VAL A 4 17.07 -15.90 4.60
N GLY A 5 15.92 -15.48 5.13
CA GLY A 5 15.86 -14.44 6.13
C GLY A 5 15.55 -14.91 7.55
N GLY A 6 14.65 -15.88 7.68
CA GLY A 6 13.94 -16.11 8.95
C GLY A 6 13.02 -14.94 9.30
N ASP A 7 12.28 -15.03 10.41
CA ASP A 7 11.14 -14.15 10.70
C ASP A 7 11.44 -12.63 10.73
N ASN A 8 12.71 -12.24 10.91
CA ASN A 8 13.13 -10.84 11.10
C ASN A 8 14.01 -10.25 9.99
N ALA A 9 14.28 -10.96 8.89
CA ALA A 9 15.10 -10.37 7.82
C ALA A 9 14.31 -9.35 6.99
N SER A 10 14.93 -8.19 6.78
CA SER A 10 14.42 -7.14 5.91
C SER A 10 15.53 -6.67 4.97
N ILE A 11 15.21 -6.57 3.68
CA ILE A 11 16.11 -6.10 2.62
C ILE A 11 15.43 -4.96 1.89
N THR A 12 16.16 -3.87 1.68
CA THR A 12 15.68 -2.69 0.96
C THR A 12 16.69 -2.33 -0.13
N SER A 13 16.26 -2.32 -1.40
CA SER A 13 17.07 -1.92 -2.55
C SER A 13 16.55 -0.62 -3.16
N GLY A 14 17.44 0.34 -3.39
CA GLY A 14 17.13 1.58 -4.10
C GLY A 14 16.95 1.41 -5.62
N GLY A 15 17.23 0.22 -6.16
CA GLY A 15 17.06 -0.15 -7.57
C GLY A 15 16.29 -1.46 -7.73
N GLY A 16 16.57 -2.21 -8.80
CA GLY A 16 16.02 -3.55 -9.00
C GLY A 16 16.68 -4.61 -8.11
N LEU A 17 16.10 -5.81 -8.07
CA LEU A 17 16.62 -6.95 -7.31
C LEU A 17 16.49 -8.25 -8.12
N ASN A 18 17.59 -8.99 -8.24
CA ASN A 18 17.61 -10.30 -8.88
C ASN A 18 18.00 -11.36 -7.86
N ALA A 19 17.13 -12.36 -7.65
CA ALA A 19 17.39 -13.45 -6.72
C ALA A 19 16.91 -14.80 -7.30
N PHE A 20 17.50 -15.90 -6.83
CA PHE A 20 17.02 -17.22 -7.25
C PHE A 20 15.78 -17.63 -6.46
N PHE A 21 15.77 -17.37 -5.16
CA PHE A 21 14.64 -17.62 -4.29
C PHE A 21 14.64 -16.63 -3.12
N ILE A 22 13.47 -16.38 -2.55
CA ILE A 22 13.27 -15.59 -1.33
C ILE A 22 12.46 -16.44 -0.37
N GLU A 23 12.97 -16.64 0.84
CA GLU A 23 12.32 -17.46 1.85
C GLU A 23 12.32 -16.78 3.22
N SER A 24 11.13 -16.71 3.82
CA SER A 24 10.87 -16.08 5.12
C SER A 24 11.61 -14.76 5.25
N ALA A 25 11.33 -13.81 4.34
CA ALA A 25 11.99 -12.51 4.35
C ALA A 25 11.05 -11.40 3.91
N LYS A 26 11.35 -10.17 4.35
CA LYS A 26 10.74 -8.95 3.84
C LYS A 26 11.70 -8.31 2.85
N VAL A 27 11.26 -8.11 1.62
CA VAL A 27 12.10 -7.53 0.55
C VAL A 27 11.35 -6.38 -0.09
N TYR A 28 11.99 -5.22 -0.13
CA TYR A 28 11.55 -4.04 -0.85
C TYR A 28 12.57 -3.68 -1.93
N ALA A 29 12.11 -3.44 -3.15
CA ALA A 29 12.93 -2.89 -4.23
C ALA A 29 12.19 -1.74 -4.90
N LYS A 30 12.88 -0.62 -5.12
CA LYS A 30 12.31 0.53 -5.82
C LYS A 30 12.09 0.25 -7.31
N GLY A 31 12.92 -0.62 -7.91
CA GLY A 31 12.81 -1.08 -9.29
C GLY A 31 12.17 -2.46 -9.43
N ASP A 32 12.40 -3.08 -10.58
CA ASP A 32 11.85 -4.41 -10.92
C ASP A 32 12.54 -5.54 -10.12
N ILE A 33 11.78 -6.57 -9.78
CA ILE A 33 12.28 -7.77 -9.08
C ILE A 33 12.18 -8.98 -10.01
N HIS A 34 13.30 -9.67 -10.22
CA HIS A 34 13.34 -10.92 -10.97
C HIS A 34 13.67 -12.08 -10.04
N ILE A 35 12.77 -13.06 -9.99
CA ILE A 35 12.93 -14.28 -9.21
C ILE A 35 13.00 -15.48 -10.17
N ARG A 36 14.01 -16.33 -9.98
CA ARG A 36 14.15 -17.52 -10.83
C ARG A 36 13.19 -18.63 -10.42
N ASP A 37 13.21 -19.02 -9.14
CA ASP A 37 12.58 -20.24 -8.66
C ASP A 37 11.37 -19.97 -7.78
N ASP A 38 11.57 -19.50 -6.54
CA ASP A 38 10.50 -19.52 -5.55
C ASP A 38 10.49 -18.29 -4.65
N ILE A 39 9.29 -17.73 -4.40
CA ILE A 39 9.01 -16.84 -3.28
C ILE A 39 8.22 -17.65 -2.26
N ARG A 40 8.77 -17.85 -1.06
CA ARG A 40 8.15 -18.66 0.00
C ARG A 40 7.92 -17.84 1.26
N ASN A 41 6.69 -17.83 1.76
CA ASN A 41 6.31 -17.24 3.03
C ASN A 41 6.94 -15.87 3.27
N SER A 42 6.96 -15.03 2.23
CA SER A 42 7.74 -13.79 2.21
C SER A 42 6.85 -12.61 1.87
N SER A 43 7.26 -11.43 2.30
CA SER A 43 6.63 -10.17 1.91
C SER A 43 7.53 -9.47 0.91
N VAL A 44 7.16 -9.48 -0.37
CA VAL A 44 7.97 -8.92 -1.45
C VAL A 44 7.24 -7.75 -2.08
N SER A 45 7.87 -6.58 -2.11
CA SER A 45 7.28 -5.35 -2.62
C SER A 45 8.21 -4.71 -3.66
N SER A 46 7.67 -4.43 -4.85
CA SER A 46 8.39 -3.76 -5.94
C SER A 46 7.70 -2.44 -6.31
N GLY A 47 8.49 -1.38 -6.45
CA GLY A 47 8.06 -0.11 -7.08
C GLY A 47 7.91 -0.20 -8.61
N GLY A 48 8.21 -1.36 -9.22
CA GLY A 48 8.08 -1.63 -10.64
C GLY A 48 7.25 -2.90 -10.89
N ALA A 49 7.83 -3.84 -11.64
CA ALA A 49 7.24 -5.15 -11.93
C ALA A 49 7.94 -6.30 -11.18
N ILE A 50 7.24 -7.42 -11.02
CA ILE A 50 7.81 -8.66 -10.48
C ILE A 50 7.68 -9.76 -11.54
N ASP A 51 8.81 -10.32 -11.97
CA ASP A 51 8.88 -11.40 -12.95
C ASP A 51 9.48 -12.66 -12.31
N ALA A 52 8.64 -13.68 -12.15
CA ALA A 52 8.96 -15.00 -11.60
C ALA A 52 8.69 -16.10 -12.63
N THR A 53 9.29 -16.01 -13.82
CA THR A 53 8.98 -16.92 -14.95
C THR A 53 10.16 -17.78 -15.41
N SER A 54 11.40 -17.42 -15.07
CA SER A 54 12.62 -18.01 -15.66
C SER A 54 12.94 -19.44 -15.23
N GLY A 55 12.43 -19.89 -14.08
CA GLY A 55 12.66 -21.22 -13.52
C GLY A 55 11.36 -21.89 -13.10
N LYS A 56 11.30 -22.36 -11.86
CA LYS A 56 10.04 -22.89 -11.31
C LYS A 56 8.97 -21.80 -11.23
N GLY A 57 9.36 -20.59 -10.85
CA GLY A 57 8.51 -19.41 -10.88
C GLY A 57 7.29 -19.47 -9.97
N ARG A 58 7.45 -19.94 -8.73
CA ARG A 58 6.32 -20.19 -7.82
C ARG A 58 6.25 -19.14 -6.71
N ILE A 59 5.04 -18.68 -6.41
CA ILE A 59 4.75 -17.79 -5.29
C ILE A 59 3.90 -18.56 -4.29
N ILE A 60 4.48 -18.90 -3.14
CA ILE A 60 3.88 -19.78 -2.14
C ILE A 60 3.84 -19.06 -0.80
N GLY A 61 2.68 -18.51 -0.45
CA GLY A 61 2.45 -17.87 0.83
C GLY A 61 3.07 -16.48 0.96
N GLY A 62 2.53 -15.71 1.90
CA GLY A 62 2.94 -14.34 2.15
C GLY A 62 2.21 -13.35 1.24
N THR A 63 2.86 -12.21 0.98
CA THR A 63 2.26 -11.10 0.23
C THR A 63 3.25 -10.57 -0.80
N VAL A 64 2.81 -10.52 -2.06
CA VAL A 64 3.62 -10.01 -3.16
C VAL A 64 2.93 -8.80 -3.76
N THR A 65 3.62 -7.66 -3.77
CA THR A 65 3.09 -6.36 -4.20
C THR A 65 3.94 -5.78 -5.34
N ALA A 66 3.29 -5.33 -6.42
CA ALA A 66 3.97 -4.62 -7.50
C ALA A 66 3.15 -3.42 -8.00
N LEU A 67 3.85 -2.38 -8.46
CA LEU A 67 3.19 -1.21 -9.03
C LEU A 67 2.64 -1.48 -10.43
N LYS A 68 3.43 -2.14 -11.30
CA LYS A 68 3.09 -2.35 -12.71
C LYS A 68 2.37 -3.67 -12.93
N TYR A 69 3.09 -4.77 -12.96
CA TYR A 69 2.54 -6.10 -13.23
C TYR A 69 3.29 -7.16 -12.43
N ILE A 70 2.66 -8.33 -12.30
CA ILE A 70 3.30 -9.52 -11.74
C ILE A 70 3.13 -10.65 -12.74
N LYS A 71 4.23 -11.34 -13.06
CA LYS A 71 4.19 -12.59 -13.80
C LYS A 71 4.81 -13.70 -12.97
N ALA A 72 4.15 -14.84 -12.93
CA ALA A 72 4.68 -16.03 -12.31
C ALA A 72 4.27 -17.28 -13.11
N ASN A 73 4.90 -18.40 -12.85
CA ASN A 73 4.45 -19.67 -13.41
C ASN A 73 3.34 -20.27 -12.56
N GLU A 74 3.47 -20.22 -11.23
CA GLU A 74 2.48 -20.76 -10.30
C GLU A 74 2.27 -19.86 -9.08
N THR A 75 1.05 -19.85 -8.54
CA THR A 75 0.70 -19.09 -7.34
C THR A 75 -0.14 -19.91 -6.39
N GLY A 76 0.17 -19.83 -5.09
CA GLY A 76 -0.44 -20.65 -4.05
C GLY A 76 0.24 -22.02 -3.94
N SER A 77 -0.40 -22.94 -3.25
CA SER A 77 0.05 -24.33 -3.16
C SER A 77 -1.13 -25.30 -3.04
N PRO A 78 -0.94 -26.58 -3.39
CA PRO A 78 -1.95 -27.62 -3.16
C PRO A 78 -2.37 -27.76 -1.69
N ALA A 79 -1.52 -27.31 -0.76
CA ALA A 79 -1.80 -27.30 0.67
C ALA A 79 -2.72 -26.14 1.12
N GLY A 80 -3.18 -25.29 0.19
CA GLY A 80 -4.07 -24.17 0.49
C GLY A 80 -3.39 -23.02 1.23
N VAL A 81 -2.08 -22.82 1.02
CA VAL A 81 -1.34 -21.74 1.68
C VAL A 81 -1.82 -20.39 1.16
N LYS A 82 -2.35 -19.56 2.06
CA LYS A 82 -2.86 -18.22 1.75
C LYS A 82 -1.78 -17.36 1.10
N THR A 83 -2.05 -16.95 -0.13
CA THR A 83 -1.11 -16.16 -0.94
C THR A 83 -1.79 -14.89 -1.40
N ASN A 84 -1.28 -13.74 -0.99
CA ASN A 84 -1.84 -12.45 -1.37
C ASN A 84 -1.02 -11.82 -2.49
N ILE A 85 -1.66 -11.46 -3.58
CA ILE A 85 -1.03 -10.77 -4.71
C ILE A 85 -1.72 -9.41 -4.89
N ILE A 86 -0.94 -8.34 -4.84
CA ILE A 86 -1.43 -6.96 -4.86
C ILE A 86 -0.75 -6.22 -6.02
N ILE A 87 -1.54 -5.63 -6.92
CA ILE A 87 -1.03 -4.95 -8.12
C ILE A 87 -1.64 -3.56 -8.25
N GLY A 88 -0.84 -2.60 -8.71
CA GLY A 88 -1.30 -1.24 -8.94
C GLY A 88 -1.35 -0.41 -7.66
N VAL A 89 -0.61 -0.82 -6.63
CA VAL A 89 -0.44 -0.08 -5.38
C VAL A 89 1.06 0.09 -5.15
N ASN A 90 1.51 1.34 -5.02
CA ASN A 90 2.87 1.62 -4.61
C ASN A 90 2.94 1.50 -3.08
N ALA A 91 3.63 0.47 -2.58
CA ALA A 91 3.73 0.19 -1.14
C ALA A 91 4.33 1.37 -0.34
N GLU A 92 5.34 2.06 -0.89
CA GLU A 92 5.93 3.24 -0.25
C GLU A 92 4.95 4.42 -0.21
N GLN A 93 4.20 4.64 -1.29
CA GLN A 93 3.16 5.68 -1.29
C GLN A 93 1.99 5.32 -0.38
N ALA A 94 1.58 4.05 -0.33
CA ALA A 94 0.53 3.58 0.56
C ALA A 94 0.92 3.78 2.04
N GLU A 95 2.13 3.37 2.43
CA GLU A 95 2.64 3.59 3.79
C GLU A 95 2.77 5.10 4.10
N ARG A 96 3.25 5.89 3.13
CA ARG A 96 3.36 7.34 3.29
C ARG A 96 1.99 8.00 3.45
N LYS A 97 0.98 7.55 2.68
CA LYS A 97 -0.40 8.02 2.75
C LYS A 97 -1.02 7.67 4.10
N GLU A 98 -0.81 6.45 4.59
CA GLU A 98 -1.29 6.02 5.91
C GLU A 98 -0.70 6.88 7.03
N LYS A 99 0.63 7.10 7.03
CA LYS A 99 1.29 8.01 8.00
C LYS A 99 0.76 9.44 7.93
N ILE A 100 0.49 9.93 6.73
CA ILE A 100 -0.11 11.26 6.50
C ILE A 100 -1.53 11.31 7.09
N MET A 101 -2.36 10.29 6.83
CA MET A 101 -3.72 10.20 7.35
C MET A 101 -3.76 10.16 8.88
N GLN A 102 -2.89 9.36 9.51
CA GLN A 102 -2.75 9.30 10.97
C GLN A 102 -2.41 10.67 11.56
N ARG A 103 -1.42 11.38 10.99
CA ARG A 103 -1.08 12.75 11.43
C ARG A 103 -2.24 13.74 11.26
N LEU A 104 -3.00 13.59 10.18
CA LEU A 104 -4.20 14.42 9.91
C LEU A 104 -5.26 14.21 10.99
N GLU A 105 -5.49 12.97 11.39
CA GLU A 105 -6.44 12.61 12.44
C GLU A 105 -6.00 13.13 13.81
N GLU A 106 -4.72 13.00 14.16
CA GLU A 106 -4.14 13.63 15.35
C GLU A 106 -4.37 15.15 15.37
N PHE A 107 -4.11 15.83 14.25
CA PHE A 107 -4.34 17.26 14.12
C PHE A 107 -5.81 17.64 14.25
N ARG A 108 -6.73 16.84 13.69
CA ARG A 108 -8.17 17.04 13.85
C ARG A 108 -8.61 16.89 15.31
N HIS A 109 -8.10 15.90 16.01
CA HIS A 109 -8.35 15.74 17.45
C HIS A 109 -7.82 16.90 18.27
N GLN A 110 -6.60 17.36 17.98
CA GLN A 110 -6.02 18.54 18.66
C GLN A 110 -6.85 19.80 18.40
N LYS A 111 -7.25 20.04 17.14
CA LYS A 111 -8.12 21.15 16.74
C LYS A 111 -9.47 21.09 17.44
N ALA A 112 -10.11 19.91 17.51
CA ALA A 112 -11.38 19.74 18.21
C ALA A 112 -11.28 20.06 19.70
N LYS A 113 -10.19 19.64 20.38
CA LYS A 113 -9.93 19.99 21.78
C LYS A 113 -9.78 21.50 21.96
N ILE A 114 -9.02 22.17 21.09
CA ILE A 114 -8.84 23.62 21.12
C ILE A 114 -10.18 24.33 20.86
N ASP A 115 -10.97 23.88 19.89
CA ASP A 115 -12.26 24.48 19.55
C ASP A 115 -13.26 24.35 20.72
N ILE A 116 -13.28 23.23 21.43
CA ILE A 116 -14.09 23.06 22.66
C ILE A 116 -13.66 24.06 23.74
N ILE A 117 -12.35 24.25 23.95
CA ILE A 117 -11.82 25.21 24.92
C ILE A 117 -12.23 26.64 24.53
N LEU A 118 -12.11 26.99 23.24
CA LEU A 118 -12.48 28.30 22.73
C LEU A 118 -13.98 28.58 22.85
N VAL A 119 -14.85 27.60 22.55
CA VAL A 119 -16.31 27.73 22.70
C VAL A 119 -16.70 27.85 24.16
N ARG A 120 -16.15 27.00 25.05
CA ARG A 120 -16.37 27.11 26.51
C ARG A 120 -15.92 28.47 27.04
N PHE A 121 -14.81 28.99 26.54
CA PHE A 121 -14.32 30.31 26.91
C PHE A 121 -15.26 31.42 26.43
N LYS A 122 -15.72 31.35 25.17
CA LYS A 122 -16.66 32.34 24.59
C LYS A 122 -17.97 32.37 25.39
N ASN A 123 -18.50 31.20 25.76
CA ASN A 123 -19.75 31.10 26.52
C ASN A 123 -19.60 31.53 28.00
N LYS A 124 -18.42 31.34 28.62
CA LYS A 124 -18.16 31.75 30.01
C LYS A 124 -17.90 33.26 30.17
N ASN A 125 -17.38 33.92 29.13
CA ASN A 125 -16.92 35.31 29.22
C ASN A 125 -17.81 36.29 28.43
N CYS A 126 -19.09 35.97 28.22
CA CYS A 126 -20.02 36.87 27.50
C CYS A 126 -20.19 38.25 28.18
N ASN A 127 -19.86 38.42 29.47
CA ASN A 127 -20.03 39.68 30.22
C ASN A 127 -18.83 40.06 31.14
N ALA A 128 -17.64 39.49 30.98
CA ALA A 128 -16.49 39.76 31.87
C ALA A 128 -15.24 40.25 31.13
N GLU A 129 -14.54 41.23 31.71
CA GLU A 129 -13.27 41.75 31.22
C GLU A 129 -12.18 40.66 31.27
N ILE A 130 -11.58 40.35 30.12
CA ILE A 130 -10.66 39.22 29.99
C ILE A 130 -9.29 39.60 30.57
N PRO A 131 -8.78 38.88 31.59
CA PRO A 131 -7.45 39.13 32.15
C PRO A 131 -6.33 38.97 31.10
N LYS A 132 -5.29 39.82 31.17
CA LYS A 132 -4.18 39.84 30.18
C LYS A 132 -3.50 38.47 30.00
N GLU A 133 -3.34 37.69 31.07
CA GLU A 133 -2.76 36.34 31.02
C GLU A 133 -3.62 35.33 30.23
N MET A 134 -4.94 35.44 30.35
CA MET A 134 -5.89 34.63 29.59
C MET A 134 -5.88 35.01 28.10
N ARG A 135 -5.69 36.30 27.79
CA ARG A 135 -5.56 36.82 26.43
C ARG A 135 -4.33 36.26 25.71
N PHE A 136 -3.21 36.12 26.43
CA PHE A 136 -1.98 35.51 25.89
C PHE A 136 -2.15 34.01 25.61
N LYS A 137 -2.82 33.26 26.50
CA LYS A 137 -3.15 31.85 26.26
C LYS A 137 -4.07 31.68 25.04
N LEU A 138 -5.06 32.56 24.89
CA LEU A 138 -5.96 32.58 23.73
C LEU A 138 -5.23 32.84 22.43
N ASP A 139 -4.36 33.84 22.38
CA ASP A 139 -3.59 34.16 21.18
C ASP A 139 -2.66 33.00 20.78
N LYS A 140 -2.08 32.32 21.77
CA LYS A 140 -1.28 31.10 21.55
C LYS A 140 -2.12 29.97 20.96
N LEU A 141 -3.33 29.72 21.48
CA LEU A 141 -4.25 28.70 20.97
C LEU A 141 -4.76 29.02 19.56
N VAL A 142 -5.05 30.29 19.26
CA VAL A 142 -5.48 30.74 17.92
C VAL A 142 -4.33 30.59 16.90
N LYS A 143 -3.10 30.92 17.29
CA LYS A 143 -1.90 30.69 16.45
C LYS A 143 -1.67 29.22 16.19
N GLN A 144 -1.76 28.36 17.21
CA GLN A 144 -1.66 26.90 17.07
C GLN A 144 -2.76 26.34 16.16
N ARG A 145 -4.01 26.82 16.29
CA ARG A 145 -5.11 26.43 15.41
C ARG A 145 -4.84 26.81 13.95
N ARG A 146 -4.34 28.03 13.69
CA ARG A 146 -3.95 28.46 12.33
C ARG A 146 -2.85 27.59 11.75
N SER A 147 -1.81 27.28 12.52
CA SER A 147 -0.73 26.42 12.02
C SER A 147 -1.21 25.02 11.69
N ILE A 148 -2.11 24.45 12.49
CA ILE A 148 -2.72 23.14 12.24
C ILE A 148 -3.53 23.17 10.93
N VAL A 149 -4.38 24.19 10.72
CA VAL A 149 -5.18 24.33 9.49
C VAL A 149 -4.30 24.48 8.25
N GLN A 150 -3.21 25.24 8.34
CA GLN A 150 -2.26 25.37 7.23
C GLN A 150 -1.53 24.06 6.91
N MET A 151 -1.15 23.28 7.93
CA MET A 151 -0.56 21.95 7.71
C MET A 151 -1.58 20.99 7.11
N GLU A 152 -2.83 21.00 7.58
CA GLU A 152 -3.93 20.18 7.06
C GLU A 152 -4.17 20.45 5.57
N ALA A 153 -4.20 21.72 5.17
CA ALA A 153 -4.36 22.14 3.77
C ALA A 153 -3.21 21.65 2.89
N LYS A 154 -1.95 21.84 3.33
CA LYS A 154 -0.76 21.37 2.59
C LYS A 154 -0.73 19.85 2.43
N LEU A 155 -1.11 19.10 3.47
CA LEU A 155 -1.19 17.64 3.43
C LEU A 155 -2.28 17.16 2.46
N ASN A 156 -3.43 17.85 2.42
CA ASN A 156 -4.49 17.56 1.45
C ASN A 156 -4.06 17.84 0.00
N GLU A 157 -3.41 18.97 -0.26
CA GLU A 157 -2.88 19.28 -1.60
C GLU A 157 -1.90 18.21 -2.07
N TYR A 158 -0.99 17.79 -1.18
CA TYR A 158 -0.03 16.73 -1.48
C TYR A 158 -0.71 15.37 -1.78
N MET A 159 -1.79 15.03 -1.08
CA MET A 159 -2.57 13.81 -1.36
C MET A 159 -3.27 13.86 -2.71
N VAL A 160 -3.83 15.02 -3.09
CA VAL A 160 -4.45 15.21 -4.41
C VAL A 160 -3.43 15.09 -5.53
N GLU A 161 -2.22 15.62 -5.32
CA GLU A 161 -1.13 15.54 -6.28
C GLU A 161 -0.61 14.10 -6.46
N LEU A 162 -0.54 13.32 -5.38
CA LEU A 162 -0.21 11.89 -5.45
C LEU A 162 -1.27 11.10 -6.24
N HIS A 163 -2.56 11.30 -5.98
CA HIS A 163 -3.63 10.65 -6.74
C HIS A 163 -3.57 10.98 -8.24
N LYS A 164 -3.17 12.20 -8.62
CA LYS A 164 -3.01 12.56 -10.04
C LYS A 164 -1.87 11.78 -10.71
N LYS A 165 -0.75 11.60 -10.02
CA LYS A 165 0.41 10.83 -10.56
C LYS A 165 0.09 9.34 -10.72
N GLU A 166 -0.75 8.77 -9.86
CA GLU A 166 -1.24 7.38 -10.00
C GLU A 166 -2.11 7.15 -11.25
N ILE A 167 -2.74 8.21 -11.78
CA ILE A 167 -3.58 8.17 -12.98
C ILE A 167 -2.71 8.26 -14.25
N ASP A 168 -1.63 9.05 -14.22
CA ASP A 168 -0.77 9.29 -15.39
C ASP A 168 0.22 8.16 -15.70
N GLU A 169 0.56 7.30 -14.72
CA GLU A 169 1.38 6.09 -14.96
C GLU A 169 0.64 4.95 -15.69
N ALA A 170 -0.56 5.22 -16.22
CA ALA A 170 -1.44 4.31 -16.96
C ALA A 170 -0.89 3.83 -18.33
N GLY A 171 0.41 3.91 -18.59
CA GLY A 171 1.02 3.31 -19.77
C GLY A 171 0.91 1.78 -19.79
N HIS A 172 0.75 1.13 -18.63
CA HIS A 172 0.58 -0.32 -18.53
C HIS A 172 -0.55 -0.65 -17.54
N PRO A 173 -1.67 -1.25 -17.99
CA PRO A 173 -2.73 -1.64 -17.08
C PRO A 173 -2.22 -2.70 -16.10
N PRO A 174 -2.46 -2.53 -14.79
CA PRO A 174 -2.00 -3.49 -13.80
C PRO A 174 -2.63 -4.85 -14.09
N SER A 175 -1.79 -5.87 -14.21
CA SER A 175 -2.24 -7.23 -14.52
C SER A 175 -1.36 -8.28 -13.88
N LEU A 176 -1.98 -9.41 -13.54
CA LEU A 176 -1.33 -10.62 -13.07
C LEU A 176 -1.34 -11.63 -14.22
N THR A 177 -0.20 -12.20 -14.58
CA THR A 177 -0.14 -13.30 -15.57
C THR A 177 0.49 -14.53 -14.96
N ILE A 178 -0.28 -15.61 -14.89
CA ILE A 178 0.15 -16.91 -14.38
C ILE A 178 0.22 -17.89 -15.54
N ASN A 179 1.37 -18.53 -15.77
CA ASN A 179 1.57 -19.35 -16.96
C ASN A 179 1.12 -20.81 -16.82
N ARG A 180 1.08 -21.36 -15.59
CA ARG A 180 0.83 -22.80 -15.37
C ARG A 180 -0.35 -23.07 -14.45
N MET A 181 -0.37 -22.53 -13.24
CA MET A 181 -1.38 -22.91 -12.25
C MET A 181 -1.62 -21.85 -11.18
N VAL A 182 -2.89 -21.56 -10.91
CA VAL A 182 -3.32 -20.77 -9.76
C VAL A 182 -4.01 -21.71 -8.79
N PHE A 183 -3.44 -21.90 -7.61
CA PHE A 183 -4.05 -22.72 -6.57
C PHE A 183 -5.08 -21.92 -5.76
N ALA A 184 -6.08 -22.64 -5.24
CA ALA A 184 -7.05 -22.13 -4.30
C ALA A 184 -6.37 -21.52 -3.06
N GLY A 185 -6.98 -20.47 -2.50
CA GLY A 185 -6.41 -19.68 -1.41
C GLY A 185 -5.49 -18.55 -1.88
N THR A 186 -5.39 -18.32 -3.19
CA THR A 186 -4.77 -17.12 -3.76
C THR A 186 -5.78 -15.97 -3.78
N ARG A 187 -5.43 -14.85 -3.16
CA ARG A 187 -6.18 -13.59 -3.22
C ARG A 187 -5.49 -12.62 -4.16
N VAL A 188 -6.18 -12.19 -5.21
CA VAL A 188 -5.68 -11.22 -6.19
C VAL A 188 -6.35 -9.88 -5.95
N THR A 189 -5.56 -8.84 -5.67
CA THR A 189 -6.03 -7.47 -5.46
C THR A 189 -5.42 -6.56 -6.52
N ILE A 190 -6.25 -5.84 -7.28
CA ILE A 190 -5.81 -4.89 -8.30
C ILE A 190 -6.51 -3.55 -8.05
N LYS A 191 -5.73 -2.49 -7.80
CA LYS A 191 -6.22 -1.12 -7.48
C LYS A 191 -7.37 -1.08 -6.45
N GLY A 192 -7.30 -1.90 -5.41
CA GLY A 192 -8.28 -1.93 -4.31
C GLY A 192 -9.47 -2.86 -4.50
N SER A 193 -9.71 -3.38 -5.70
CA SER A 193 -10.66 -4.47 -5.94
C SER A 193 -9.95 -5.80 -5.77
N PHE A 194 -10.62 -6.78 -5.14
CA PHE A 194 -10.04 -8.10 -4.90
C PHE A 194 -10.91 -9.23 -5.44
N MET A 195 -10.28 -10.37 -5.71
CA MET A 195 -10.91 -11.62 -6.07
C MET A 195 -10.19 -12.75 -5.32
N ASP A 196 -10.97 -13.60 -4.66
CA ASP A 196 -10.48 -14.82 -4.04
C ASP A 196 -10.63 -15.99 -5.00
N VAL A 197 -9.55 -16.75 -5.17
CA VAL A 197 -9.55 -17.97 -5.97
C VAL A 197 -9.95 -19.12 -5.06
N GLU A 198 -11.17 -19.63 -5.24
CA GLU A 198 -11.74 -20.71 -4.44
C GLU A 198 -11.39 -22.11 -4.98
N THR A 199 -11.14 -22.22 -6.28
CA THR A 199 -10.83 -23.48 -6.97
C THR A 199 -9.56 -23.35 -7.80
N ASP A 200 -8.78 -24.43 -7.87
CA ASP A 200 -7.57 -24.47 -8.68
C ASP A 200 -7.86 -24.18 -10.16
N MET A 201 -7.12 -23.24 -10.74
CA MET A 201 -7.19 -22.86 -12.15
C MET A 201 -5.93 -23.33 -12.87
N PRO A 202 -5.95 -24.47 -13.58
CA PRO A 202 -4.85 -24.92 -14.41
C PRO A 202 -4.79 -24.12 -15.71
N GLY A 203 -3.58 -23.95 -16.25
CA GLY A 203 -3.32 -23.26 -17.51
C GLY A 203 -2.95 -21.80 -17.34
N LYS A 204 -2.80 -21.12 -18.48
CA LYS A 204 -2.38 -19.73 -18.51
C LYS A 204 -3.56 -18.81 -18.17
N THR A 205 -3.46 -18.17 -17.02
CA THR A 205 -4.52 -17.29 -16.49
C THR A 205 -4.00 -15.86 -16.40
N ARG A 206 -4.75 -14.89 -16.91
CA ARG A 206 -4.43 -13.47 -16.78
C ARG A 206 -5.54 -12.74 -16.02
N PHE A 207 -5.22 -12.13 -14.88
CA PHE A 207 -6.13 -11.27 -14.14
C PHE A 207 -5.92 -9.79 -14.51
N PHE A 208 -7.02 -9.07 -14.67
CA PHE A 208 -7.06 -7.65 -15.02
C PHE A 208 -8.32 -6.98 -14.44
N LEU A 209 -8.33 -5.64 -14.43
CA LEU A 209 -9.53 -4.87 -14.10
C LEU A 209 -10.41 -4.70 -15.34
N ASP A 210 -11.67 -5.11 -15.25
CA ASP A 210 -12.68 -4.82 -16.27
C ASP A 210 -13.11 -3.33 -16.20
N ARG A 211 -13.86 -2.86 -17.21
CA ARG A 211 -14.43 -1.49 -17.31
C ARG A 211 -15.27 -1.08 -16.10
N ARG A 212 -15.74 -2.04 -15.30
CA ARG A 212 -16.48 -1.82 -14.05
C ARG A 212 -15.58 -1.78 -12.79
N ASN A 213 -14.26 -1.70 -12.95
CA ASN A 213 -13.28 -1.80 -11.86
C ASN A 213 -13.39 -3.08 -11.02
N GLN A 214 -13.83 -4.18 -11.62
CA GLN A 214 -13.85 -5.50 -10.98
C GLN A 214 -12.68 -6.34 -11.47
N VAL A 215 -12.08 -7.12 -10.57
CA VAL A 215 -11.03 -8.07 -10.96
C VAL A 215 -11.69 -9.22 -11.71
N THR A 216 -11.26 -9.43 -12.95
CA THR A 216 -11.69 -10.54 -13.82
C THR A 216 -10.46 -11.26 -14.35
N PHE A 217 -10.64 -12.52 -14.74
CA PHE A 217 -9.60 -13.33 -15.34
C PHE A 217 -9.99 -13.80 -16.74
N ASN A 218 -8.98 -14.04 -17.58
CA ASN A 218 -9.14 -14.74 -18.85
C ASN A 218 -8.15 -15.90 -18.91
N ASN A 219 -8.60 -17.04 -19.44
CA ASN A 219 -7.77 -18.20 -19.70
C ASN A 219 -7.40 -18.17 -21.19
N ASN A 220 -6.10 -18.06 -21.47
CA ASN A 220 -5.56 -18.05 -22.83
C ASN A 220 -5.00 -19.42 -23.22
#